data_AF-A0A957R9M0-F1
#
_entry.id   AF-A0A957R9M0-F1
#
_cell.length_a   1.000
_cell.length_b   1.000
_cell.length_c   1.000
_cell.angle_alpha   90.00
_cell.angle_beta   90.00
_cell.angle_gamma   90.00
#
_symmetry.space_group_name_H-M   'P 1'
#
loop_
_entity.id
_entity.type
_entity.pdbx_description
1 polymer ?
#
loop_
_entity_poly.entity_id
_entity_poly.type
_entity_poly.pdbx_seq_one_letter_code
_entity_poly.pdbx_strand_id
1 'polypeptide(L)'
;MCYNVPLGEPELSTVEWLDVLEQLAVAGALRLTLSGGEILARRDFFTIAERARSLGFALNLKTNGTLITEAAADRLAALDPVQVDISLLGATEATFDAVAGSRHTLRRVLRGVRLLQERGVRVKLNTLLLSLNLAERQQMVDLAQELGVVYEQVLKISADDNGQDRASQHQLSRQQMVGLYQADRTPFEPAVRHFASRTCQVGLASCVISPYGEVFPCVELRMLAGNVRSQPFAEIWRTAPVLQDLRSRHTYGNLPECQVCPINRYCEGRCAGLAWKEHGDPYGGHSLACQQAQARYEQQHPGQRAPQTPVQAQQPWTSHGAHLTGNGHNRQSMPLVGA
;
A
#
# COMPACT_ATOMS: atom_id res chain seq x y z
N MET A 1 -4.05 7.17 11.51
CA MET A 1 -2.95 6.17 11.45
C MET A 1 -2.48 5.96 10.00
N CYS A 2 -2.23 7.03 9.24
CA CYS A 2 -1.81 6.91 7.85
C CYS A 2 -0.28 6.77 7.77
N TYR A 3 0.23 5.91 6.89
CA TYR A 3 1.67 5.75 6.69
C TYR A 3 2.30 6.94 5.94
N ASN A 4 1.48 7.74 5.26
CA ASN A 4 1.92 8.89 4.48
C ASN A 4 2.12 10.11 5.39
N VAL A 5 3.34 10.65 5.41
CA VAL A 5 3.75 11.77 6.26
C VAL A 5 4.17 12.94 5.36
N PRO A 6 3.57 14.14 5.48
CA PRO A 6 3.99 15.30 4.71
C PRO A 6 5.42 15.70 5.05
N LEU A 7 6.28 15.90 4.04
CA LEU A 7 7.69 16.26 4.21
C LEU A 7 7.92 17.77 4.42
N GLY A 8 6.85 18.59 4.38
CA GLY A 8 6.96 20.05 4.50
C GLY A 8 7.55 20.77 3.28
N GLU A 9 7.91 20.02 2.24
CA GLU A 9 8.38 20.52 0.95
C GLU A 9 7.21 20.84 0.00
N PRO A 10 7.41 21.70 -1.01
CA PRO A 10 6.39 21.96 -2.02
C PRO A 10 6.15 20.73 -2.91
N GLU A 11 4.89 20.26 -2.92
CA GLU A 11 4.42 19.26 -3.88
C GLU A 11 4.60 19.74 -5.33
N LEU A 12 4.61 18.80 -6.27
CA LEU A 12 4.55 19.08 -7.70
C LEU A 12 3.35 19.99 -8.00
N SER A 13 3.63 21.05 -8.74
CA SER A 13 2.65 21.96 -9.30
C SER A 13 1.75 21.26 -10.31
N THR A 14 0.64 21.89 -10.68
CA THR A 14 -0.24 21.37 -11.74
C THR A 14 0.52 21.11 -13.02
N VAL A 15 1.38 22.05 -13.45
CA VAL A 15 2.15 21.94 -14.70
C VAL A 15 3.11 20.74 -14.65
N GLU A 16 3.81 20.55 -13.53
CA GLU A 16 4.69 19.40 -13.35
C GLU A 16 3.91 18.07 -13.39
N TRP A 17 2.73 18.00 -12.78
CA TRP A 17 1.90 16.78 -12.87
C TRP A 17 1.41 16.51 -14.29
N LEU A 18 1.00 17.54 -15.03
CA LEU A 18 0.59 17.37 -16.42
C LEU A 18 1.76 16.85 -17.27
N ASP A 19 2.98 17.38 -17.07
CA ASP A 19 4.18 16.89 -17.73
C ASP A 19 4.49 15.42 -17.37
N VAL A 20 4.41 15.06 -16.08
CA VAL A 20 4.57 13.66 -15.64
C VAL A 20 3.58 12.74 -16.34
N LEU A 21 2.31 13.15 -16.50
CA LEU A 21 1.31 12.36 -17.21
C LEU A 21 1.67 12.14 -18.69
N GLU A 22 2.22 13.15 -19.38
CA GLU A 22 2.73 12.98 -20.75
C GLU A 22 3.86 11.94 -20.80
N GLN A 23 4.83 12.07 -19.89
CA GLN A 23 5.96 11.15 -19.82
C GLN A 23 5.51 9.70 -19.59
N LEU A 24 4.50 9.50 -18.71
CA LEU A 24 3.92 8.19 -18.44
C LEU A 24 3.16 7.62 -19.65
N ALA A 25 2.44 8.47 -20.39
CA ALA A 25 1.71 8.06 -21.59
C ALA A 25 2.69 7.61 -22.69
N VAL A 26 3.76 8.37 -22.92
CA VAL A 26 4.85 8.02 -23.85
C VAL A 26 5.57 6.74 -23.42
N ALA A 27 5.73 6.52 -22.11
CA ALA A 27 6.32 5.28 -21.59
C ALA A 27 5.40 4.05 -21.72
N GLY A 28 4.15 4.22 -22.17
CA GLY A 28 3.20 3.12 -22.39
C GLY A 28 2.48 2.66 -21.12
N ALA A 29 2.38 3.51 -20.09
CA ALA A 29 1.59 3.18 -18.91
C ALA A 29 0.09 3.11 -19.27
N LEU A 30 -0.55 1.98 -18.96
CA LEU A 30 -1.98 1.79 -19.26
C LEU A 30 -2.88 2.19 -18.09
N ARG A 31 -2.53 1.75 -16.87
CA ARG A 31 -3.33 1.98 -15.66
C ARG A 31 -2.68 3.05 -14.81
N LEU A 32 -3.47 4.02 -14.37
CA LEU A 32 -3.03 5.06 -13.44
C LEU A 32 -3.91 5.02 -12.20
N THR A 33 -3.28 4.81 -11.04
CA THR A 33 -3.98 4.95 -9.75
C THR A 33 -3.69 6.32 -9.17
N LEU A 34 -4.71 7.16 -9.07
CA LEU A 34 -4.63 8.44 -8.36
C LEU A 34 -4.99 8.20 -6.90
N SER A 35 -4.04 8.46 -6.01
CA SER A 35 -4.10 8.20 -4.57
C SER A 35 -3.29 9.28 -3.83
N GLY A 36 -3.19 9.19 -2.51
CA GLY A 36 -2.35 10.06 -1.70
C GLY A 36 -2.82 10.08 -0.26
N GLY A 37 -2.89 11.28 0.34
CA GLY A 37 -3.75 11.52 1.50
C GLY A 37 -5.22 11.45 1.08
N GLU A 38 -5.84 12.60 0.81
CA GLU A 38 -7.18 12.69 0.22
C GLU A 38 -7.11 13.39 -1.14
N ILE A 39 -7.42 12.66 -2.22
CA ILE A 39 -7.30 13.19 -3.60
C ILE A 39 -8.21 14.40 -3.84
N LEU A 40 -9.42 14.42 -3.26
CA LEU A 40 -10.37 15.53 -3.42
C LEU A 40 -10.00 16.77 -2.60
N ALA A 41 -9.04 16.66 -1.68
CA ALA A 41 -8.53 17.81 -0.93
C ALA A 41 -7.57 18.67 -1.77
N ARG A 42 -7.04 18.11 -2.87
CA ARG A 42 -6.14 18.81 -3.78
C ARG A 42 -6.93 19.68 -4.76
N ARG A 43 -6.65 20.99 -4.77
CA ARG A 43 -7.44 22.01 -5.49
C ARG A 43 -7.51 21.78 -7.00
N ASP A 44 -6.43 21.32 -7.59
CA ASP A 44 -6.25 21.04 -9.03
C ASP A 44 -6.44 19.56 -9.38
N PHE A 45 -6.98 18.73 -8.47
CA PHE A 45 -7.16 17.29 -8.68
C PHE A 45 -7.89 16.97 -9.99
N PHE A 46 -9.03 17.62 -10.23
CA PHE A 46 -9.82 17.31 -11.41
C PHE A 46 -9.11 17.73 -12.70
N THR A 47 -8.33 18.82 -12.70
CA THR A 47 -7.50 19.18 -13.87
C THR A 47 -6.51 18.07 -14.20
N ILE A 48 -5.86 17.50 -13.18
CA ILE A 48 -4.91 16.39 -13.34
C ILE A 48 -5.64 15.12 -13.82
N ALA A 49 -6.76 14.77 -13.19
CA ALA A 49 -7.51 13.57 -13.53
C ALA A 49 -8.15 13.63 -14.93
N GLU A 50 -8.68 14.78 -15.32
CA GLU A 50 -9.23 15.05 -16.65
C GLU A 50 -8.13 14.95 -17.72
N ARG A 51 -6.93 15.50 -17.46
CA ARG A 51 -5.78 15.30 -18.37
C ARG A 51 -5.42 13.83 -18.47
N ALA A 52 -5.31 13.12 -17.35
CA ALA A 52 -4.99 11.71 -17.34
C ALA A 52 -6.01 10.90 -18.17
N ARG A 53 -7.30 11.18 -18.03
CA ARG A 53 -8.33 10.57 -18.86
C ARG A 53 -8.16 10.91 -20.34
N SER A 54 -7.86 12.16 -20.69
CA SER A 54 -7.65 12.60 -22.07
C SER A 54 -6.46 11.91 -22.76
N LEU A 55 -5.46 11.49 -21.98
CA LEU A 55 -4.30 10.73 -22.44
C LEU A 55 -4.57 9.22 -22.59
N GLY A 56 -5.78 8.76 -22.27
CA GLY A 56 -6.20 7.38 -22.45
C GLY A 56 -5.88 6.44 -21.27
N PHE A 57 -5.48 6.97 -20.10
CA PHE A 57 -5.22 6.12 -18.94
C PHE A 57 -6.52 5.46 -18.43
N ALA A 58 -6.40 4.18 -18.09
CA ALA A 58 -7.41 3.47 -17.33
C ALA A 58 -7.29 3.88 -15.84
N LEU A 59 -8.13 4.82 -15.42
CA LEU A 59 -8.05 5.44 -14.10
C LEU A 59 -8.63 4.53 -13.00
N ASN A 60 -7.88 4.39 -11.92
CA ASN A 60 -8.38 3.91 -10.63
C ASN A 60 -8.21 5.03 -9.60
N LEU A 61 -9.25 5.34 -8.83
CA LEU A 61 -9.22 6.44 -7.88
C LEU A 61 -9.29 5.90 -6.46
N LYS A 62 -8.41 6.36 -5.56
CA LYS A 62 -8.46 6.02 -4.12
C LYS A 62 -8.76 7.26 -3.30
N THR A 63 -9.84 7.23 -2.53
CA THR A 63 -10.30 8.34 -1.69
C THR A 63 -10.80 7.82 -0.34
N ASN A 64 -10.77 8.65 0.70
CA ASN A 64 -11.46 8.36 1.95
C ASN A 64 -12.98 8.54 1.83
N GLY A 65 -13.48 9.09 0.72
CA GLY A 65 -14.90 9.23 0.38
C GLY A 65 -15.65 10.35 1.08
N THR A 66 -15.02 11.06 2.02
CA THR A 66 -15.70 12.05 2.87
C THR A 66 -16.06 13.35 2.14
N LEU A 67 -15.33 13.67 1.06
CA LEU A 67 -15.49 14.89 0.27
C LEU A 67 -16.36 14.70 -0.99
N ILE A 68 -17.01 13.55 -1.14
CA ILE A 68 -17.90 13.29 -2.27
C ILE A 68 -19.24 13.99 -2.05
N THR A 69 -19.40 15.14 -2.70
CA THR A 69 -20.67 15.85 -2.89
C THR A 69 -21.33 15.43 -4.20
N GLU A 70 -22.55 15.89 -4.46
CA GLU A 70 -23.24 15.67 -5.74
C GLU A 70 -22.38 16.18 -6.91
N ALA A 71 -21.88 17.41 -6.82
CA ALA A 71 -21.02 18.01 -7.83
C ALA A 71 -19.69 17.25 -8.00
N ALA A 72 -19.08 16.77 -6.91
CA ALA A 72 -17.88 15.95 -6.99
C ALA A 72 -18.18 14.60 -7.65
N ALA A 73 -19.32 13.98 -7.31
CA ALA A 73 -19.75 12.72 -7.89
C ALA A 73 -20.05 12.84 -9.39
N ASP A 74 -20.66 13.94 -9.84
CA ASP A 74 -20.89 14.23 -11.27
C ASP A 74 -19.56 14.29 -12.03
N ARG A 75 -18.58 15.02 -11.49
CA ARG A 75 -17.25 15.14 -12.10
C ARG A 75 -16.48 13.83 -12.08
N LEU A 76 -16.55 13.07 -10.98
CA LEU A 76 -15.92 11.75 -10.87
C LEU A 76 -16.52 10.75 -11.87
N ALA A 77 -17.84 10.80 -12.08
CA ALA A 77 -18.52 9.98 -13.08
C ALA A 77 -18.10 10.35 -14.51
N ALA A 78 -17.94 11.64 -14.80
CA ALA A 78 -17.48 12.12 -16.11
C ALA A 78 -16.04 11.66 -16.46
N LEU A 79 -15.21 11.31 -15.47
CA LEU A 79 -13.88 10.73 -15.70
C LEU A 79 -13.93 9.29 -16.23
N ASP A 80 -15.09 8.62 -16.11
CA ASP A 80 -15.27 7.19 -16.44
C ASP A 80 -14.14 6.30 -15.86
N PRO A 81 -13.94 6.32 -14.52
CA PRO A 81 -12.90 5.52 -13.89
C PRO A 81 -13.26 4.03 -13.94
N VAL A 82 -12.25 3.18 -14.04
CA VAL A 82 -12.40 1.71 -13.93
C VAL A 82 -13.07 1.35 -12.61
N GLN A 83 -12.66 2.03 -11.53
CA GLN A 83 -13.18 1.85 -10.19
C GLN A 83 -12.78 3.03 -9.28
N VAL A 84 -13.62 3.29 -8.28
CA VAL A 84 -13.31 4.13 -7.12
C VAL A 84 -13.22 3.26 -5.88
N ASP A 85 -12.04 3.24 -5.28
CA ASP A 85 -11.70 2.56 -4.04
C ASP A 85 -11.94 3.50 -2.87
N ILE A 86 -12.81 3.11 -1.94
CA ILE A 86 -13.16 3.89 -0.75
C ILE A 86 -12.83 3.10 0.52
N SER A 87 -12.17 3.75 1.47
CA SER A 87 -11.81 3.14 2.75
C SER A 87 -13.02 2.98 3.66
N LEU A 88 -13.34 1.74 4.06
CA LEU A 88 -14.28 1.43 5.13
C LEU A 88 -13.47 1.13 6.41
N LEU A 89 -13.60 1.96 7.45
CA LEU A 89 -12.74 1.85 8.64
C LEU A 89 -13.45 1.24 9.86
N GLY A 90 -14.77 1.10 9.78
CA GLY A 90 -15.65 0.51 10.79
C GLY A 90 -17.08 0.44 10.26
N ALA A 91 -17.93 -0.38 10.88
CA ALA A 91 -19.36 -0.46 10.62
C ALA A 91 -20.18 0.52 11.49
N THR A 92 -19.59 1.04 12.57
CA THR A 92 -20.19 2.09 13.40
C THR A 92 -19.39 3.40 13.34
N GLU A 93 -20.05 4.53 13.63
CA GLU A 93 -19.36 5.83 13.71
C GLU A 93 -18.24 5.80 14.77
N ALA A 94 -18.46 5.13 15.90
CA ALA A 94 -17.47 5.07 16.97
C ALA A 94 -16.16 4.39 16.53
N THR A 95 -16.27 3.21 15.91
CA THR A 95 -15.10 2.47 15.42
C THR A 95 -14.46 3.18 14.22
N PHE A 96 -15.27 3.68 13.30
CA PHE A 96 -14.76 4.41 12.15
C PHE A 96 -13.96 5.65 12.59
N ASP A 97 -14.53 6.46 13.48
CA ASP A 97 -13.90 7.68 13.98
C ASP A 97 -12.63 7.37 14.80
N ALA A 98 -12.63 6.28 15.58
CA ALA A 98 -11.44 5.82 16.30
C ALA A 98 -10.29 5.45 15.36
N VAL A 99 -10.58 4.82 14.22
CA VAL A 99 -9.57 4.45 13.22
C VAL A 99 -9.15 5.64 12.37
N ALA A 100 -10.11 6.47 11.93
CA ALA A 100 -9.88 7.65 11.10
C ALA A 100 -9.12 8.76 11.85
N GLY A 101 -9.38 8.91 13.15
CA GLY A 101 -8.92 10.06 13.95
C GLY A 101 -9.71 11.34 13.68
N SER A 102 -10.90 11.23 13.06
CA SER A 102 -11.83 12.32 12.75
C SER A 102 -13.25 11.94 13.18
N ARG A 103 -14.15 12.91 13.34
CA ARG A 103 -15.54 12.66 13.78
C ARG A 103 -16.56 12.61 12.62
N HIS A 104 -17.61 11.81 12.80
CA HIS A 104 -18.80 11.70 11.92
C HIS A 104 -18.46 11.32 10.47
N THR A 105 -17.53 10.39 10.34
CA THR A 105 -16.89 10.10 9.06
C THR A 105 -17.68 9.05 8.28
N LEU A 106 -18.27 8.06 8.94
CA LEU A 106 -18.92 6.93 8.28
C LEU A 106 -20.13 7.36 7.46
N ARG A 107 -21.04 8.19 8.01
CA ARG A 107 -22.21 8.70 7.27
C ARG A 107 -21.83 9.40 5.97
N ARG A 108 -20.74 10.19 5.98
CA ARG A 108 -20.25 10.91 4.79
C ARG A 108 -19.72 9.94 3.75
N VAL A 109 -18.98 8.93 4.17
CA VAL A 109 -18.49 7.86 3.29
C VAL A 109 -19.64 7.11 2.64
N LEU A 110 -20.64 6.67 3.41
CA LEU A 110 -21.79 5.94 2.88
C LEU A 110 -22.63 6.80 1.93
N ARG A 111 -22.77 8.10 2.20
CA ARG A 111 -23.39 9.04 1.25
C ARG A 111 -22.58 9.12 -0.05
N GLY A 112 -21.25 9.26 0.04
CA GLY A 112 -20.38 9.31 -1.13
C GLY A 112 -20.47 8.06 -2.00
N VAL A 113 -20.50 6.88 -1.38
CA VAL A 113 -20.69 5.59 -2.06
C VAL A 113 -21.99 5.59 -2.86
N ARG A 114 -23.12 5.96 -2.24
CA ARG A 114 -24.44 6.00 -2.91
C ARG A 114 -24.47 6.98 -4.07
N LEU A 115 -23.94 8.20 -3.88
CA LEU A 115 -23.88 9.22 -4.93
C LEU A 115 -23.11 8.74 -6.17
N LEU A 116 -22.03 7.98 -5.98
CA LEU A 116 -21.26 7.39 -7.07
C LEU A 116 -22.03 6.26 -7.75
N GLN A 117 -22.66 5.36 -6.99
CA GLN A 117 -23.45 4.26 -7.54
C GLN A 117 -24.65 4.76 -8.35
N GLU A 118 -25.34 5.80 -7.89
CA GLU A 118 -26.45 6.45 -8.62
C GLU A 118 -26.02 6.98 -10.00
N ARG A 119 -24.73 7.27 -10.18
CA ARG A 119 -24.12 7.73 -11.45
C ARG A 119 -23.47 6.61 -12.25
N GLY A 120 -23.68 5.36 -11.86
CA GLY A 120 -23.11 4.18 -12.52
C GLY A 120 -21.62 3.98 -12.28
N VAL A 121 -21.00 4.70 -11.33
CA VAL A 121 -19.58 4.54 -11.02
C VAL A 121 -19.36 3.26 -10.23
N ARG A 122 -18.43 2.42 -10.67
CA ARG A 122 -18.06 1.20 -9.96
C ARG A 122 -17.30 1.53 -8.68
N VAL A 123 -17.87 1.17 -7.53
CA VAL A 123 -17.26 1.37 -6.21
C VAL A 123 -16.73 0.05 -5.65
N LYS A 124 -15.58 0.11 -4.97
CA LYS A 124 -15.07 -0.95 -4.10
C LYS A 124 -14.74 -0.39 -2.73
N LEU A 125 -15.11 -1.13 -1.70
CA LEU A 125 -14.74 -0.84 -0.33
C LEU A 125 -13.49 -1.63 0.05
N ASN A 126 -12.55 -0.95 0.69
CA ASN A 126 -11.33 -1.55 1.21
C ASN A 126 -11.22 -1.28 2.71
N THR A 127 -10.90 -2.30 3.49
CA THR A 127 -10.66 -2.16 4.92
C THR A 127 -9.26 -2.63 5.27
N LEU A 128 -8.50 -1.79 5.97
CA LEU A 128 -7.36 -2.27 6.74
C LEU A 128 -7.91 -2.90 8.02
N LEU A 129 -7.77 -4.21 8.16
CA LEU A 129 -8.29 -4.95 9.30
C LEU A 129 -7.32 -4.81 10.48
N LEU A 130 -7.80 -4.14 11.52
CA LEU A 130 -7.06 -3.76 12.72
C LEU A 130 -7.67 -4.44 13.94
N SER A 131 -6.89 -4.56 15.01
CA SER A 131 -7.42 -5.02 16.30
C SER A 131 -8.58 -4.15 16.80
N LEU A 132 -8.63 -2.88 16.39
CA LEU A 132 -9.70 -1.91 16.70
C LEU A 132 -11.03 -2.20 16.00
N ASN A 133 -11.01 -2.70 14.77
CA ASN A 133 -12.23 -2.88 13.96
C ASN A 133 -12.57 -4.36 13.70
N LEU A 134 -11.74 -5.29 14.18
CA LEU A 134 -11.95 -6.73 14.01
C LEU A 134 -13.31 -7.20 14.56
N ALA A 135 -13.76 -6.63 15.68
CA ALA A 135 -15.05 -6.97 16.28
C ALA A 135 -16.24 -6.63 15.37
N GLU A 136 -16.11 -5.63 14.50
CA GLU A 136 -17.13 -5.21 13.55
C GLU A 136 -16.95 -5.83 12.15
N ARG A 137 -16.02 -6.78 11.99
CA ARG A 137 -15.70 -7.37 10.68
C ARG A 137 -16.95 -7.86 9.95
N GLN A 138 -17.78 -8.67 10.61
CA GLN A 138 -18.97 -9.24 9.97
C GLN A 138 -19.95 -8.15 9.57
N GLN A 139 -20.15 -7.13 10.41
CA GLN A 139 -21.02 -6.00 10.10
C GLN A 139 -20.51 -5.20 8.90
N MET A 140 -19.19 -5.05 8.74
CA MET A 140 -18.60 -4.42 7.55
C MET A 140 -18.80 -5.27 6.28
N VAL A 141 -18.75 -6.60 6.40
CA VAL A 141 -19.07 -7.52 5.29
C VAL A 141 -20.55 -7.37 4.90
N ASP A 142 -21.45 -7.42 5.88
CA ASP A 142 -22.89 -7.31 5.66
C ASP A 142 -23.24 -5.95 5.03
N LEU A 143 -22.65 -4.86 5.53
CA LEU A 143 -22.82 -3.51 4.98
C LEU A 143 -22.38 -3.41 3.52
N ALA A 144 -21.25 -4.02 3.16
CA ALA A 144 -20.79 -4.02 1.77
C ALA A 144 -21.70 -4.86 0.85
N GLN A 145 -22.25 -5.96 1.36
CA GLN A 145 -23.23 -6.78 0.65
C GLN A 145 -24.55 -6.03 0.43
N GLU A 146 -25.05 -5.33 1.46
CA GLU A 146 -26.25 -4.48 1.37
C GLU A 146 -26.09 -3.36 0.33
N LEU A 147 -24.89 -2.77 0.24
CA LEU A 147 -24.56 -1.76 -0.78
C LEU A 147 -24.33 -2.37 -2.17
N GLY A 148 -24.20 -3.69 -2.29
CA GLY A 148 -23.90 -4.36 -3.56
C GLY A 148 -22.53 -4.00 -4.13
N VAL A 149 -21.54 -3.72 -3.28
CA VAL A 149 -20.18 -3.33 -3.69
C VAL A 149 -19.16 -4.42 -3.43
N VAL A 150 -18.10 -4.44 -4.23
CA VAL A 150 -16.96 -5.33 -3.96
C VAL A 150 -16.28 -4.88 -2.67
N TYR A 151 -15.94 -5.84 -1.82
CA TYR A 151 -15.29 -5.60 -0.54
C TYR A 151 -13.98 -6.37 -0.42
N GLU A 152 -12.89 -5.67 -0.08
CA GLU A 152 -11.58 -6.28 0.18
C GLU A 152 -11.10 -5.96 1.60
N GLN A 153 -10.57 -7.00 2.27
CA GLN A 153 -9.98 -6.91 3.59
C GLN A 153 -8.47 -7.07 3.46
N VAL A 154 -7.73 -6.09 3.96
CA VAL A 154 -6.27 -6.06 3.93
C VAL A 154 -5.76 -6.26 5.35
N LEU A 155 -4.93 -7.29 5.53
CA LEU A 155 -4.29 -7.64 6.81
C LEU A 155 -2.93 -6.99 7.01
N LYS A 156 -2.36 -6.48 5.92
CA LYS A 156 -1.01 -5.96 5.85
C LYS A 156 -0.99 -4.50 6.31
N ILE A 157 -0.45 -4.24 7.49
CA ILE A 157 -0.20 -2.89 7.97
C ILE A 157 1.21 -2.47 7.57
N SER A 158 1.31 -1.30 6.99
CA SER A 158 2.59 -0.67 6.67
C SER A 158 2.96 0.29 7.77
N ALA A 159 4.18 0.14 8.29
CA ALA A 159 4.77 1.13 9.17
C ALA A 159 4.81 2.50 8.48
N ASP A 160 4.70 3.55 9.28
CA ASP A 160 4.80 4.91 8.77
C ASP A 160 6.18 5.20 8.18
N ASP A 161 6.21 6.17 7.28
CA ASP A 161 7.43 6.53 6.57
C ASP A 161 8.37 7.39 7.45
N ASN A 162 7.98 7.78 8.68
CA ASN A 162 8.77 8.61 9.62
C ASN A 162 9.19 7.91 10.93
N GLY A 163 8.90 6.61 11.09
CA GLY A 163 9.31 5.81 12.25
C GLY A 163 8.51 6.05 13.54
N GLN A 164 7.34 6.70 13.47
CA GLN A 164 6.44 6.93 14.60
C GLN A 164 5.32 5.88 14.69
N ASP A 165 5.56 4.68 14.15
CA ASP A 165 4.53 3.74 13.70
C ASP A 165 3.45 3.45 14.76
N ARG A 166 2.29 4.10 14.57
CA ARG A 166 1.10 3.92 15.40
C ARG A 166 0.20 2.81 14.87
N ALA A 167 0.29 2.48 13.59
CA ALA A 167 -0.64 1.56 12.95
C ALA A 167 -0.30 0.11 13.30
N SER A 168 0.99 -0.24 13.33
CA SER A 168 1.41 -1.62 13.63
C SER A 168 1.09 -2.08 15.04
N GLN A 169 0.89 -1.15 15.99
CA GLN A 169 0.37 -1.46 17.33
C GLN A 169 -1.01 -2.13 17.28
N HIS A 170 -1.74 -1.91 16.18
CA HIS A 170 -3.05 -2.50 15.94
C HIS A 170 -3.00 -3.68 14.94
N GLN A 171 -1.81 -4.19 14.62
CA GLN A 171 -1.65 -5.41 13.83
C GLN A 171 -2.31 -6.59 14.55
N LEU A 172 -3.07 -7.38 13.79
CA LEU A 172 -3.69 -8.58 14.34
C LEU A 172 -2.62 -9.55 14.85
N SER A 173 -2.85 -10.08 16.04
CA SER A 173 -2.05 -11.18 16.56
C SER A 173 -2.27 -12.45 15.74
N ARG A 174 -1.32 -13.38 15.80
CA ARG A 174 -1.47 -14.71 15.21
C ARG A 174 -2.77 -15.39 15.62
N GLN A 175 -3.16 -15.32 16.89
CA GLN A 175 -4.41 -15.92 17.38
C GLN A 175 -5.65 -15.26 16.75
N GLN A 176 -5.65 -13.93 16.60
CA GLN A 176 -6.72 -13.22 15.90
C GLN A 176 -6.78 -13.62 14.42
N MET A 177 -5.63 -13.78 13.76
CA MET A 177 -5.57 -14.26 12.37
C MET A 177 -6.06 -15.70 12.21
N VAL A 178 -5.76 -16.59 13.17
CA VAL A 178 -6.32 -17.96 13.16
C VAL A 178 -7.84 -17.92 13.21
N GLY A 179 -8.42 -17.17 14.17
CA GLY A 179 -9.87 -17.02 14.28
C GLY A 179 -10.49 -16.40 13.01
N LEU A 180 -9.80 -15.43 12.40
CA LEU A 180 -10.20 -14.82 11.13
C LEU A 180 -10.30 -15.86 10.00
N TYR A 181 -9.25 -16.67 9.81
CA TYR A 181 -9.19 -17.68 8.76
C TYR A 181 -10.11 -18.88 9.04
N GLN A 182 -10.48 -19.13 10.29
CA GLN A 182 -11.49 -20.14 10.64
C GLN A 182 -12.91 -19.65 10.33
N ALA A 183 -13.17 -18.36 10.56
CA ALA A 183 -14.44 -17.72 10.21
C ALA A 183 -14.58 -17.54 8.69
N ASP A 184 -13.48 -17.33 7.98
CA ASP A 184 -13.45 -17.37 6.51
C ASP A 184 -13.58 -18.82 6.04
N ARG A 185 -14.68 -19.13 5.35
CA ARG A 185 -14.97 -20.48 4.88
C ARG A 185 -14.36 -20.76 3.50
N THR A 186 -13.59 -19.82 2.96
CA THR A 186 -12.90 -19.99 1.68
C THR A 186 -11.79 -21.03 1.84
N PRO A 187 -11.83 -22.16 1.09
CA PRO A 187 -10.76 -23.14 1.15
C PRO A 187 -9.43 -22.50 0.78
N PHE A 188 -8.44 -22.63 1.65
CA PHE A 188 -7.07 -22.26 1.34
C PHE A 188 -6.34 -23.49 0.81
N GLU A 189 -5.80 -23.41 -0.41
CA GLU A 189 -4.95 -24.46 -0.94
C GLU A 189 -3.49 -24.04 -0.80
N PRO A 190 -2.66 -24.80 -0.04
CA PRO A 190 -1.27 -24.45 0.08
C PRO A 190 -0.57 -24.43 -1.28
N ALA A 191 0.11 -23.32 -1.57
CA ALA A 191 0.66 -23.04 -2.88
C ALA A 191 1.85 -23.95 -3.23
N VAL A 192 1.90 -24.40 -4.49
CA VAL A 192 3.12 -24.94 -5.11
C VAL A 192 3.91 -23.77 -5.69
N ARG A 193 5.12 -23.55 -5.19
CA ARG A 193 5.97 -22.42 -5.60
C ARG A 193 7.15 -22.91 -6.42
N HIS A 194 7.31 -22.36 -7.62
CA HIS A 194 8.51 -22.59 -8.42
C HIS A 194 9.58 -21.55 -8.07
N PHE A 195 10.84 -22.00 -7.93
CA PHE A 195 11.97 -21.12 -7.57
C PHE A 195 12.14 -19.93 -8.52
N ALA A 196 11.90 -20.14 -9.82
CA ALA A 196 11.98 -19.09 -10.82
C ALA A 196 10.80 -18.11 -10.79
N SER A 197 9.70 -18.45 -10.10
CA SER A 197 8.55 -17.57 -10.01
C SER A 197 8.86 -16.33 -9.18
N ARG A 198 8.36 -15.18 -9.61
CA ARG A 198 8.44 -13.92 -8.86
C ARG A 198 7.53 -13.97 -7.65
N THR A 199 7.93 -13.30 -6.56
CA THR A 199 7.08 -13.20 -5.36
C THR A 199 6.03 -12.09 -5.46
N CYS A 200 6.31 -11.04 -6.25
CA CYS A 200 5.34 -10.05 -6.69
C CYS A 200 5.86 -9.32 -7.97
N GLN A 201 5.15 -8.30 -8.43
CA GLN A 201 5.50 -7.54 -9.65
C GLN A 201 6.28 -6.23 -9.39
N VAL A 202 6.87 -6.09 -8.19
CA VAL A 202 7.64 -4.89 -7.80
C VAL A 202 8.75 -4.58 -8.81
N GLY A 203 8.85 -3.31 -9.19
CA GLY A 203 9.84 -2.80 -10.14
C GLY A 203 9.69 -3.32 -11.59
N LEU A 204 8.69 -4.17 -11.87
CA LEU A 204 8.47 -4.76 -13.19
C LEU A 204 7.23 -4.22 -13.89
N ALA A 205 6.08 -4.19 -13.21
CA ALA A 205 4.80 -3.80 -13.83
C ALA A 205 4.20 -2.50 -13.25
N SER A 206 4.79 -1.98 -12.18
CA SER A 206 4.30 -0.79 -11.48
C SER A 206 5.44 -0.04 -10.82
N CYS A 207 5.24 1.26 -10.60
CA CYS A 207 6.00 2.10 -9.69
C CYS A 207 5.03 3.06 -8.97
N VAL A 208 5.55 3.87 -8.05
CA VAL A 208 4.83 5.00 -7.47
C VAL A 208 5.65 6.27 -7.67
N ILE A 209 4.97 7.38 -7.96
CA ILE A 209 5.56 8.72 -7.99
C ILE A 209 5.00 9.48 -6.80
N SER A 210 5.86 10.00 -5.94
CA SER A 210 5.44 10.78 -4.76
C SER A 210 4.96 12.18 -5.16
N PRO A 211 4.26 12.90 -4.26
CA PRO A 211 3.93 14.30 -4.46
C PRO A 211 5.14 15.21 -4.69
N TYR A 212 6.36 14.75 -4.39
CA TYR A 212 7.61 15.49 -4.53
C TYR A 212 8.42 15.08 -5.77
N GLY A 213 7.86 14.21 -6.61
CA GLY A 213 8.46 13.72 -7.85
C GLY A 213 9.36 12.51 -7.71
N GLU A 214 9.52 11.96 -6.50
CA GLU A 214 10.35 10.78 -6.28
C GLU A 214 9.68 9.54 -6.85
N VAL A 215 10.44 8.72 -7.56
CA VAL A 215 9.99 7.45 -8.12
C VAL A 215 10.46 6.32 -7.22
N PHE A 216 9.53 5.46 -6.80
CA PHE A 216 9.83 4.25 -6.01
C PHE A 216 9.29 2.98 -6.68
N PRO A 217 9.91 1.80 -6.48
CA PRO A 217 9.48 0.53 -7.07
C PRO A 217 8.04 0.11 -6.77
N CYS A 218 7.50 0.45 -5.60
CA CYS A 218 6.07 0.35 -5.28
C CYS A 218 5.74 1.21 -4.05
N VAL A 219 4.46 1.26 -3.67
CA VAL A 219 3.99 2.03 -2.50
C VAL A 219 4.67 1.62 -1.18
N GLU A 220 5.08 0.37 -1.05
CA GLU A 220 5.71 -0.16 0.17
C GLU A 220 7.24 -0.08 0.14
N LEU A 221 7.84 -0.32 -1.02
CA LEU A 221 9.28 -0.40 -1.18
C LEU A 221 9.83 0.97 -1.55
N ARG A 222 10.06 1.80 -0.53
CA ARG A 222 10.55 3.19 -0.64
C ARG A 222 12.06 3.29 -0.88
N MET A 223 12.59 2.46 -1.78
CA MET A 223 13.96 2.59 -2.28
C MET A 223 13.97 3.57 -3.45
N LEU A 224 14.62 4.74 -3.30
CA LEU A 224 14.59 5.79 -4.31
C LEU A 224 15.16 5.30 -5.64
N ALA A 225 14.37 5.38 -6.71
CA ALA A 225 14.80 5.06 -8.07
C ALA A 225 15.27 6.30 -8.85
N GLY A 226 14.72 7.48 -8.53
CA GLY A 226 15.05 8.75 -9.16
C GLY A 226 14.00 9.83 -8.84
N ASN A 227 14.12 11.02 -9.44
CA ASN A 227 13.13 12.09 -9.30
C ASN A 227 12.79 12.70 -10.66
N VAL A 228 11.50 12.78 -11.00
CA VAL A 228 11.00 13.28 -12.29
C VAL A 228 11.26 14.77 -12.52
N ARG A 229 11.56 15.54 -11.47
CA ARG A 229 12.01 16.94 -11.57
C ARG A 229 13.41 17.06 -12.18
N SER A 230 14.25 16.04 -11.98
CA SER A 230 15.66 16.06 -12.37
C SER A 230 15.99 15.13 -13.53
N GLN A 231 15.13 14.14 -13.82
CA GLN A 231 15.41 13.10 -14.80
C GLN A 231 14.11 12.61 -15.46
N PRO A 232 14.09 12.37 -16.80
CA PRO A 232 12.91 11.83 -17.46
C PRO A 232 12.48 10.48 -16.87
N PHE A 233 11.17 10.29 -16.69
CA PHE A 233 10.59 9.07 -16.13
C PHE A 233 11.05 7.81 -16.86
N ALA A 234 11.07 7.83 -18.20
CA ALA A 234 11.47 6.67 -19.00
C ALA A 234 12.92 6.25 -18.78
N GLU A 235 13.79 7.21 -18.45
CA GLU A 235 15.19 6.93 -18.09
C GLU A 235 15.25 6.28 -16.72
N ILE A 236 14.65 6.91 -15.69
CA ILE A 236 14.53 6.34 -14.33
C ILE A 236 14.02 4.91 -14.41
N TRP A 237 12.90 4.69 -15.10
CA TRP A 237 12.26 3.40 -15.22
C TRP A 237 13.18 2.35 -15.85
N ARG A 238 13.99 2.68 -16.86
CA ARG A 238 14.83 1.72 -17.57
C ARG A 238 16.17 1.46 -16.88
N THR A 239 16.78 2.51 -16.33
CA THR A 239 18.20 2.49 -15.96
C THR A 239 18.46 2.55 -14.46
N ALA A 240 17.46 2.91 -13.63
CA ALA A 240 17.67 3.00 -12.19
C ALA A 240 18.21 1.67 -11.63
N PRO A 241 19.38 1.66 -10.94
CA PRO A 241 20.00 0.44 -10.45
C PRO A 241 19.06 -0.41 -9.58
N VAL A 242 18.26 0.22 -8.72
CA VAL A 242 17.28 -0.48 -7.88
C VAL A 242 16.22 -1.23 -8.68
N LEU A 243 15.76 -0.66 -9.81
CA LEU A 243 14.75 -1.32 -10.66
C LEU A 243 15.37 -2.48 -11.44
N GLN A 244 16.59 -2.32 -11.95
CA GLN A 244 17.32 -3.39 -12.65
C GLN A 244 17.60 -4.57 -11.70
N ASP A 245 17.98 -4.26 -10.47
CA ASP A 245 18.20 -5.23 -9.42
C ASP A 245 16.93 -6.04 -9.10
N LEU A 246 15.80 -5.35 -8.85
CA LEU A 246 14.52 -6.00 -8.56
C LEU A 246 14.00 -6.82 -9.75
N ARG A 247 14.24 -6.38 -10.99
CA ARG A 247 13.83 -7.14 -12.19
C ARG A 247 14.59 -8.45 -12.29
N SER A 248 15.89 -8.45 -11.99
CA SER A 248 16.74 -9.63 -12.10
C SER A 248 16.62 -10.59 -10.92
N ARG A 249 16.45 -10.09 -9.68
CA ARG A 249 16.57 -10.91 -8.47
C ARG A 249 15.27 -11.22 -7.73
N HIS A 250 14.15 -10.57 -8.03
CA HIS A 250 12.95 -10.72 -7.21
C HIS A 250 12.14 -12.01 -7.49
N THR A 251 12.70 -13.17 -7.11
CA THR A 251 12.15 -14.51 -7.28
C THR A 251 12.18 -15.31 -5.97
N TYR A 252 11.42 -16.40 -5.90
CA TYR A 252 11.46 -17.32 -4.74
C TYR A 252 12.83 -17.96 -4.53
N GLY A 253 13.62 -18.16 -5.59
CA GLY A 253 14.98 -18.69 -5.50
C GLY A 253 16.00 -17.75 -4.87
N ASN A 254 15.69 -16.45 -4.78
CA ASN A 254 16.52 -15.47 -4.10
C ASN A 254 15.96 -15.13 -2.71
N LEU A 255 15.35 -16.10 -2.04
CA LEU A 255 14.83 -15.98 -0.68
C LEU A 255 15.37 -17.09 0.23
N PRO A 256 16.61 -16.97 0.75
CA PRO A 256 17.26 -18.07 1.48
C PRO A 256 16.45 -18.54 2.68
N GLU A 257 15.82 -17.63 3.42
CA GLU A 257 14.96 -17.97 4.58
C GLU A 257 13.69 -18.71 4.16
N CYS A 258 13.10 -18.34 3.02
CA CYS A 258 11.85 -18.96 2.58
C CYS A 258 12.08 -20.35 1.97
N GLN A 259 13.29 -20.65 1.49
CA GLN A 259 13.65 -21.94 0.92
C GLN A 259 13.72 -23.05 1.97
N VAL A 260 14.18 -22.72 3.17
CA VAL A 260 14.28 -23.68 4.30
C VAL A 260 13.05 -23.67 5.21
N CYS A 261 12.04 -22.85 4.90
CA CYS A 261 10.86 -22.70 5.75
C CYS A 261 9.90 -23.90 5.59
N PRO A 262 9.56 -24.63 6.68
CA PRO A 262 8.76 -25.85 6.63
C PRO A 262 7.29 -25.63 6.26
N ILE A 263 6.83 -24.37 6.34
CA ILE A 263 5.45 -23.97 6.07
C ILE A 263 5.35 -22.92 4.97
N ASN A 264 6.35 -22.81 4.10
CA ASN A 264 6.37 -21.80 3.03
C ASN A 264 5.16 -21.90 2.08
N ARG A 265 4.58 -23.10 1.91
CA ARG A 265 3.35 -23.36 1.15
C ARG A 265 2.10 -22.70 1.74
N TYR A 266 2.12 -22.34 3.02
CA TYR A 266 1.03 -21.60 3.69
C TYR A 266 1.20 -20.08 3.61
N CYS A 267 2.35 -19.61 3.15
CA CYS A 267 2.54 -18.20 2.84
C CYS A 267 1.81 -17.89 1.52
N GLU A 268 1.20 -16.70 1.41
CA GLU A 268 0.62 -16.22 0.14
C GLU A 268 1.50 -15.26 -0.64
N GLY A 269 2.65 -14.91 -0.07
CA GLY A 269 3.57 -13.97 -0.68
C GLY A 269 4.04 -12.99 0.38
N ARG A 270 5.34 -12.87 0.51
CA ARG A 270 5.96 -11.88 1.37
C ARG A 270 6.07 -10.57 0.62
N CYS A 271 5.87 -9.44 1.31
CA CYS A 271 6.00 -8.12 0.72
C CYS A 271 7.46 -7.66 0.79
N ALA A 272 8.09 -7.35 -0.36
CA ALA A 272 9.44 -6.80 -0.39
C ALA A 272 9.58 -5.47 0.34
N GLY A 273 8.57 -4.61 0.25
CA GLY A 273 8.57 -3.33 0.96
C GLY A 273 8.55 -3.52 2.47
N LEU A 274 7.76 -4.47 3.00
CA LEU A 274 7.79 -4.75 4.43
C LEU A 274 9.09 -5.39 4.89
N ALA A 275 9.66 -6.33 4.11
CA ALA A 275 10.97 -6.91 4.42
C ALA A 275 12.08 -5.83 4.45
N TRP A 276 12.05 -4.90 3.48
CA TRP A 276 12.94 -3.73 3.48
C TRP A 276 12.72 -2.83 4.70
N LYS A 277 11.47 -2.50 5.04
CA LYS A 277 11.15 -1.67 6.21
C LYS A 277 11.57 -2.33 7.52
N GLU A 278 11.45 -3.65 7.64
CA GLU A 278 11.71 -4.39 8.87
C GLU A 278 13.20 -4.72 9.06
N HIS A 279 13.91 -5.03 7.97
CA HIS A 279 15.27 -5.60 8.05
C HIS A 279 16.28 -4.94 7.11
N GLY A 280 15.87 -3.96 6.29
CA GLY A 280 16.75 -3.35 5.30
C GLY A 280 17.13 -4.28 4.14
N ASP A 281 16.40 -5.37 3.93
CA ASP A 281 16.65 -6.32 2.83
C ASP A 281 15.34 -6.65 2.08
N PRO A 282 15.18 -6.23 0.81
CA PRO A 282 13.99 -6.57 0.02
C PRO A 282 14.03 -8.03 -0.49
N TYR A 283 15.07 -8.79 -0.18
CA TYR A 283 15.24 -10.23 -0.47
C TYR A 283 15.18 -11.11 0.78
N GLY A 284 14.79 -10.54 1.93
CA GLY A 284 14.48 -11.31 3.14
C GLY A 284 12.99 -11.62 3.29
N GLY A 285 12.65 -12.35 4.35
CA GLY A 285 11.28 -12.47 4.85
C GLY A 285 10.87 -11.26 5.71
N HIS A 286 9.63 -11.25 6.22
CA HIS A 286 9.17 -10.27 7.18
C HIS A 286 8.18 -10.93 8.15
N SER A 287 8.12 -10.47 9.40
CA SER A 287 7.45 -11.17 10.49
C SER A 287 5.96 -11.38 10.24
N LEU A 288 5.25 -10.39 9.69
CA LEU A 288 3.82 -10.51 9.41
C LEU A 288 3.49 -11.63 8.42
N ALA A 289 4.27 -11.80 7.33
CA ALA A 289 4.04 -12.88 6.37
C ALA A 289 4.27 -14.26 7.03
N CYS A 290 5.25 -14.36 7.92
CA CYS A 290 5.49 -15.56 8.71
C CYS A 290 4.33 -15.85 9.67
N GLN A 291 3.82 -14.84 10.38
CA GLN A 291 2.67 -15.00 11.27
C GLN A 291 1.39 -15.38 10.51
N GLN A 292 1.15 -14.81 9.33
CA GLN A 292 0.03 -15.19 8.47
C GLN A 292 0.15 -16.66 7.99
N ALA A 293 1.34 -17.09 7.58
CA ALA A 293 1.58 -18.48 7.18
C ALA A 293 1.37 -19.45 8.36
N GLN A 294 1.84 -19.09 9.55
CA GLN A 294 1.62 -19.86 10.76
C GLN A 294 0.14 -19.94 11.13
N ALA A 295 -0.59 -18.82 11.07
CA ALA A 295 -2.02 -18.80 11.37
C ALA A 295 -2.83 -19.67 10.39
N ARG A 296 -2.45 -19.69 9.10
CA ARG A 296 -3.06 -20.62 8.12
C ARG A 296 -2.73 -22.07 8.40
N TYR A 297 -1.49 -22.37 8.75
CA TYR A 297 -1.10 -23.73 9.15
C TYR A 297 -2.00 -24.24 10.29
N GLU A 298 -2.16 -23.43 11.35
CA GLU A 298 -2.98 -23.79 12.52
C GLU A 298 -4.47 -23.88 12.21
N GLN A 299 -4.97 -23.06 11.27
CA GLN A 299 -6.35 -23.16 10.80
C GLN A 299 -6.62 -24.52 10.13
N GLN A 300 -5.66 -25.06 9.38
CA GLN A 300 -5.77 -26.38 8.73
C GLN A 300 -5.37 -27.56 9.63
N HIS A 301 -4.67 -27.30 10.74
CA HIS A 301 -4.22 -28.31 11.70
C HIS A 301 -4.67 -27.96 13.12
N PRO A 302 -5.99 -27.98 13.42
CA PRO A 302 -6.50 -27.62 14.74
C PRO A 302 -5.82 -28.40 15.87
N GLY A 303 -5.36 -27.69 16.90
CA GLY A 303 -4.65 -28.29 18.05
C GLY A 303 -3.15 -28.51 17.84
N GLN A 304 -2.62 -28.28 16.64
CA GLN A 304 -1.18 -28.31 16.38
C GLN A 304 -0.60 -26.89 16.36
N ARG A 305 0.54 -26.70 17.01
CA ARG A 305 1.29 -25.44 16.92
C ARG A 305 2.06 -25.41 15.61
N ALA A 306 1.97 -24.31 14.86
CA ALA A 306 2.75 -24.21 13.62
C ALA A 306 4.26 -24.26 13.90
N PRO A 307 5.05 -24.90 13.01
CA PRO A 307 6.50 -24.88 13.05
C PRO A 307 7.09 -23.46 13.15
N GLN A 308 8.31 -23.38 13.71
CA GLN A 308 9.05 -22.12 13.71
C GLN A 308 9.43 -21.72 12.28
N THR A 309 9.27 -20.43 11.99
CA THR A 309 9.70 -19.83 10.73
C THR A 309 11.12 -19.27 10.88
N PRO A 310 11.91 -19.23 9.79
CA PRO A 310 13.28 -18.72 9.85
C PRO A 310 13.37 -17.23 10.18
N VAL A 311 12.37 -16.43 9.78
CA VAL A 311 12.18 -15.06 10.26
C VAL A 311 11.30 -15.12 11.50
N GLN A 312 11.82 -14.60 12.61
CA GLN A 312 11.07 -14.47 13.86
C GLN A 312 10.60 -13.03 14.04
N ALA A 313 9.44 -12.86 14.68
CA ALA A 313 8.93 -11.55 15.02
C ALA A 313 9.91 -10.86 15.98
N GLN A 314 10.49 -9.74 15.55
CA GLN A 314 11.17 -8.85 16.47
C GLN A 314 10.14 -8.02 17.24
N GLN A 315 10.53 -7.53 18.42
CA GLN A 315 9.80 -6.49 19.18
C GLN A 315 9.54 -5.27 18.27
N PRO A 316 8.53 -4.41 18.56
CA PRO A 316 7.95 -3.47 17.60
C PRO A 316 9.02 -2.65 16.85
N TRP A 317 8.73 -2.42 15.56
CA TRP A 317 9.55 -1.73 14.56
C TRP A 317 10.58 -0.76 15.16
N THR A 318 11.85 -1.15 15.17
CA THR A 318 12.95 -0.20 15.34
C THR A 318 13.24 0.35 13.95
N SER A 319 12.91 1.62 13.73
CA SER A 319 13.21 2.33 12.49
C SER A 319 14.72 2.24 12.23
N HIS A 320 15.13 1.39 11.29
CA HIS A 320 16.45 1.51 10.69
C HIS A 320 16.36 2.75 9.81
N GLY A 321 16.91 3.86 10.30
CA GLY A 321 16.69 5.20 9.78
C GLY A 321 16.83 5.29 8.27
N ALA A 322 15.70 5.39 7.57
CA ALA A 322 15.65 6.11 6.32
C ALA A 322 15.72 7.59 6.68
N HIS A 323 16.95 8.10 6.85
CA HIS A 323 17.18 9.53 6.93
C HIS A 323 16.72 10.18 5.62
N LEU A 324 15.45 10.60 5.58
CA LEU A 324 14.97 11.65 4.69
C LEU A 324 15.47 13.01 5.23
N THR A 325 16.79 13.15 5.31
CA THR A 325 17.45 14.44 5.50
C THR A 325 18.54 14.56 4.46
N GLY A 326 18.15 15.05 3.29
CA GLY A 326 19.10 15.65 2.35
C GLY A 326 19.64 16.93 2.96
N ASN A 327 20.91 16.93 3.36
CA ASN A 327 21.89 17.99 3.11
C ASN A 327 23.10 17.78 4.01
N GLY A 328 24.27 17.60 3.40
CA GLY A 328 25.53 17.59 4.14
C GLY A 328 26.69 17.16 3.26
N HIS A 329 27.37 18.13 2.69
CA HIS A 329 28.52 17.96 1.83
C HIS A 329 29.59 17.01 2.40
N ASN A 330 30.12 16.21 1.49
CA ASN A 330 31.40 15.52 1.60
C ASN A 330 32.50 16.56 1.94
N ARG A 331 32.96 16.60 3.19
CA ARG A 331 34.25 17.20 3.56
C ARG A 331 35.03 16.22 4.42
N GLN A 332 36.05 15.66 3.79
CA GLN A 332 37.13 14.93 4.42
C GLN A 332 37.74 15.77 5.55
N SER A 333 37.79 15.22 6.75
CA SER A 333 38.54 15.76 7.88
C SER A 333 39.97 15.21 7.85
N MET A 334 40.95 16.04 7.48
CA MET A 334 42.33 15.87 7.93
C MET A 334 42.53 16.63 9.26
N PRO A 335 43.33 16.12 10.20
CA PRO A 335 43.47 16.71 11.52
C PRO A 335 44.59 17.76 11.53
N LEU A 336 44.31 18.95 12.06
CA LEU A 336 45.36 19.88 12.49
C LEU A 336 45.01 20.45 13.87
N VAL A 337 45.69 19.87 14.86
CA VAL A 337 46.36 20.50 16.00
C VAL A 337 46.04 21.98 16.21
N GLY A 338 45.37 22.29 17.32
CA GLY A 338 45.17 23.65 17.79
C GLY A 338 46.38 24.19 18.56
N ALA A 339 46.63 25.48 18.36
CA ALA A 339 46.74 26.46 19.44
C ALA A 339 45.85 27.64 19.07
#